data_AF-A0A8T9S781-F1
#
_entry.id   AF-A0A8T9S781-F1
#
_cell.length_a   1.000
_cell.length_b   1.000
_cell.length_c   1.000
_cell.angle_alpha   90.00
_cell.angle_beta   90.00
_cell.angle_gamma   90.00
#
_symmetry.space_group_name_H-M   'P 1'
#
loop_
_entity.id
_entity.type
_entity.pdbx_description
1 polymer ?
#
loop_
_entity_poly.entity_id
_entity_poly.type
_entity_poly.pdbx_seq_one_letter_code
_entity_poly.pdbx_strand_id
1 'polypeptide(L)'
;MATPRVPAWVWAVVTVLHALALGWALYFGSWDFPDSGRYRQAAENVQLHMELYAQPWPAHVPTGQAVQEFTIRPPGYPLVVLGLGGALGRPVALLVVQNLLSLLNVGLVLLWWARWAQPDNKSWAIAVFICLTFPAQFIYANTVMSEVLLQTVLLAMLLAALRFLKRGRIRHAVGVVMAIVLALLIKPVFYPFAFAMGGLGAIMAWRHRRLALAVLGFVPTMVVGLYMGWNEQRTGYFHFSSITDINLLHYNAAGVVRQVQGAEAEEIWVAGVLREANAQPNFALRQRVIQQRATAVLWAHPLVYARQHALGMVTFFVDPGRFDVSEFLQLAPLAGGGCWRKCEMAGCGGP
;
A
#
# COMPACT_ATOMS: atom_id res chain seq x y z
N MET A 1 38.90 -0.73 -13.14
CA MET A 1 37.88 -1.68 -12.63
C MET A 1 36.69 -1.63 -13.56
N ALA A 2 36.27 -2.76 -14.13
CA ALA A 2 35.11 -2.81 -15.03
C ALA A 2 33.87 -2.27 -14.31
N THR A 3 33.08 -1.44 -14.98
CA THR A 3 31.78 -1.02 -14.44
C THR A 3 30.95 -2.27 -14.20
N PRO A 4 30.46 -2.53 -12.97
CA PRO A 4 29.57 -3.66 -12.72
C PRO A 4 28.33 -3.50 -13.60
N ARG A 5 28.05 -4.51 -14.41
CA ARG A 5 26.96 -4.52 -15.38
C ARG A 5 26.06 -5.73 -15.10
N VAL A 6 24.76 -5.48 -15.09
CA VAL A 6 23.76 -6.54 -15.13
C VAL A 6 23.87 -7.22 -16.52
N PRO A 7 24.00 -8.55 -16.60
CA PRO A 7 24.10 -9.25 -17.88
C PRO A 7 22.90 -8.97 -18.79
N ALA A 8 23.13 -8.88 -20.10
CA ALA A 8 22.06 -8.59 -21.06
C ALA A 8 20.94 -9.64 -21.04
N TRP A 9 21.28 -10.91 -20.78
CA TRP A 9 20.29 -11.99 -20.71
C TRP A 9 19.33 -11.82 -19.52
N VAL A 10 19.79 -11.26 -18.39
CA VAL A 10 18.94 -10.96 -17.22
C VAL A 10 17.88 -9.92 -17.60
N TRP A 11 18.31 -8.85 -18.28
CA TRP A 11 17.40 -7.83 -18.80
C TRP A 11 16.40 -8.38 -19.81
N ALA A 12 16.86 -9.22 -20.74
CA ALA A 12 16.01 -9.86 -21.72
C ALA A 12 14.90 -10.68 -21.04
N VAL A 13 15.25 -11.53 -20.08
CA VAL A 13 14.28 -12.35 -19.34
C VAL A 13 13.26 -11.49 -18.61
N VAL A 14 13.70 -10.53 -17.79
CA VAL A 14 12.79 -9.68 -17.00
C VAL A 14 11.88 -8.86 -17.91
N THR A 15 12.40 -8.34 -19.03
CA THR A 15 11.61 -7.54 -19.98
C THR A 15 10.57 -8.38 -20.70
N VAL A 16 10.95 -9.59 -21.17
CA VAL A 16 10.01 -10.51 -21.82
C VAL A 16 8.88 -10.90 -20.87
N LEU A 17 9.18 -11.16 -19.59
CA LEU A 17 8.14 -11.47 -18.61
C LEU A 17 7.16 -10.32 -18.37
N HIS A 18 7.65 -9.08 -18.29
CA HIS A 18 6.78 -7.90 -18.20
C HIS A 18 5.92 -7.76 -19.45
N ALA A 19 6.49 -7.96 -20.64
CA ALA A 19 5.75 -7.89 -21.90
C ALA A 19 4.68 -8.99 -22.01
N LEU A 20 4.98 -10.22 -21.58
CA LEU A 20 4.03 -11.33 -21.55
C LEU A 20 2.90 -11.05 -20.54
N ALA A 21 3.23 -10.58 -19.34
CA ALA A 21 2.23 -10.21 -18.32
C ALA A 21 1.35 -9.04 -18.78
N LEU A 22 1.91 -8.05 -19.47
CA LEU A 22 1.15 -6.95 -20.07
C LEU A 22 0.23 -7.44 -21.18
N GLY A 23 0.73 -8.29 -22.08
CA GLY A 23 -0.08 -8.90 -23.12
C GLY A 23 -1.24 -9.71 -22.54
N TRP A 24 -0.96 -10.51 -21.51
CA TRP A 24 -1.98 -11.26 -20.76
C TRP A 24 -3.03 -10.34 -20.16
N ALA A 25 -2.61 -9.32 -19.41
CA ALA A 25 -3.52 -8.38 -18.78
C ALA A 25 -4.41 -7.71 -19.82
N LEU A 26 -3.82 -7.16 -20.89
CA LEU A 26 -4.54 -6.48 -21.97
C LEU A 26 -5.52 -7.39 -22.74
N TYR A 27 -5.20 -8.67 -22.87
CA TYR A 27 -6.06 -9.63 -23.55
C TYR A 27 -7.24 -10.09 -22.68
N PHE A 28 -6.99 -10.45 -21.42
CA PHE A 28 -8.00 -11.03 -20.53
C PHE A 28 -8.77 -10.02 -19.68
N GLY A 29 -8.34 -8.76 -19.60
CA GLY A 29 -8.98 -7.80 -18.70
C GLY A 29 -8.49 -7.89 -17.26
N SER A 30 -7.39 -8.61 -16.98
CA SER A 30 -6.94 -8.88 -15.61
C SER A 30 -6.23 -7.72 -14.90
N TRP A 31 -6.36 -6.50 -15.43
CA TRP A 31 -5.86 -5.28 -14.80
C TRP A 31 -6.78 -4.72 -13.69
N ASP A 32 -8.01 -5.23 -13.61
CA ASP A 32 -9.04 -4.77 -12.67
C ASP A 32 -9.10 -5.70 -11.46
N PHE A 33 -8.51 -5.26 -10.35
CA PHE A 33 -8.56 -5.94 -9.06
C PHE A 33 -9.69 -5.32 -8.21
N PRO A 34 -10.10 -5.95 -7.09
CA PRO A 34 -11.17 -5.42 -6.24
C PRO A 34 -10.97 -3.94 -5.83
N ASP A 35 -9.72 -3.52 -5.66
CA ASP A 35 -9.36 -2.15 -5.30
C ASP A 35 -9.17 -1.21 -6.50
N SER A 36 -9.02 -1.74 -7.73
CA SER A 36 -8.75 -0.96 -8.94
C SER A 36 -9.91 -0.01 -9.26
N GLY A 37 -11.14 -0.50 -9.12
CA GLY A 37 -12.36 0.28 -9.33
C GLY A 37 -12.38 1.57 -8.50
N ARG A 38 -11.97 1.50 -7.23
CA ARG A 38 -11.91 2.67 -6.33
C ARG A 38 -10.94 3.75 -6.80
N TYR A 39 -9.78 3.36 -7.37
CA TYR A 39 -8.82 4.32 -7.89
C TYR A 39 -9.30 4.96 -9.19
N ARG A 40 -9.88 4.16 -10.10
CA ARG A 40 -10.42 4.65 -11.37
C ARG A 40 -11.59 5.59 -11.15
N GLN A 41 -12.49 5.22 -10.25
CA GLN A 41 -13.65 6.04 -9.93
C GLN A 41 -13.27 7.35 -9.22
N ALA A 42 -12.28 7.31 -8.32
CA ALA A 42 -11.74 8.53 -7.74
C ALA A 42 -11.10 9.44 -8.80
N ALA A 43 -10.38 8.87 -9.78
CA ALA A 43 -9.81 9.62 -10.90
C ALA A 43 -10.90 10.25 -11.79
N GLU A 44 -11.94 9.49 -12.12
CA GLU A 44 -13.09 9.96 -12.90
C GLU A 44 -13.87 11.07 -12.18
N ASN A 45 -14.14 10.91 -10.88
CA ASN A 45 -14.85 11.93 -10.10
C ASN A 45 -14.02 13.21 -9.95
N VAL A 46 -12.69 13.11 -9.87
CA VAL A 46 -11.83 14.30 -9.93
C VAL A 46 -11.94 14.98 -11.30
N GLN A 47 -12.01 14.21 -12.39
CA GLN A 47 -12.16 14.77 -13.74
C GLN A 47 -13.51 15.45 -13.98
N LEU A 48 -14.60 14.81 -13.54
CA LEU A 48 -15.98 15.23 -13.86
C LEU A 48 -16.57 16.16 -12.80
N HIS A 49 -16.20 15.98 -11.54
CA HIS A 49 -16.82 16.65 -10.40
C HIS A 49 -15.82 17.44 -9.54
N MET A 50 -14.52 17.40 -9.87
CA MET A 50 -13.44 18.01 -9.06
C MET A 50 -13.40 17.48 -7.62
N GLU A 51 -13.89 16.25 -7.40
CA GLU A 51 -14.06 15.66 -6.09
C GLU A 51 -13.40 14.29 -5.97
N LEU A 52 -12.66 14.10 -4.87
CA LEU A 52 -11.98 12.83 -4.58
C LEU A 52 -12.94 11.90 -3.83
N TYR A 53 -13.68 11.08 -4.57
CA TYR A 53 -14.66 10.12 -4.04
C TYR A 53 -14.50 8.78 -4.76
N ALA A 54 -14.32 7.68 -4.00
CA ALA A 54 -13.91 6.39 -4.55
C ALA A 54 -15.06 5.47 -5.05
N GLN A 55 -16.28 5.98 -5.13
CA GLN A 55 -17.47 5.28 -5.65
C GLN A 55 -18.16 6.12 -6.72
N PRO A 56 -19.07 5.56 -7.54
CA PRO A 56 -19.81 6.35 -8.53
C PRO A 56 -20.39 7.60 -7.90
N TRP A 57 -20.30 8.74 -8.60
CA TRP A 57 -20.76 10.01 -8.05
C TRP A 57 -22.23 9.91 -7.65
N PRO A 58 -22.58 10.17 -6.39
CA PRO A 58 -23.93 9.91 -5.91
C PRO A 58 -24.87 11.05 -6.30
N ALA A 59 -26.14 10.72 -6.59
CA ALA A 59 -27.17 11.70 -6.91
C ALA A 59 -27.53 12.62 -5.71
N HIS A 60 -27.18 12.21 -4.50
CA HIS A 60 -27.44 12.92 -3.25
C HIS A 60 -26.17 12.99 -2.41
N VAL A 61 -26.12 13.93 -1.48
CA VAL A 61 -24.99 14.08 -0.56
C VAL A 61 -24.77 12.76 0.20
N PRO A 62 -23.56 12.17 0.18
CA PRO A 62 -23.29 10.93 0.88
C PRO A 62 -23.57 11.04 2.38
N THR A 63 -24.21 10.02 2.95
CA THR A 63 -24.48 9.92 4.38
C THR A 63 -24.03 8.57 4.93
N GLY A 64 -23.86 8.48 6.26
CA GLY A 64 -23.52 7.23 6.93
C GLY A 64 -22.19 6.64 6.43
N GLN A 65 -22.21 5.35 6.05
CA GLN A 65 -21.02 4.64 5.59
C GLN A 65 -20.45 5.19 4.28
N ALA A 66 -21.27 5.71 3.37
CA ALA A 66 -20.81 6.19 2.06
C ALA A 66 -19.79 7.35 2.17
N VAL A 67 -19.87 8.15 3.24
CA VAL A 67 -18.92 9.25 3.53
C VAL A 67 -17.48 8.76 3.60
N GLN A 68 -17.25 7.49 3.96
CA GLN A 68 -15.90 6.91 4.04
C GLN A 68 -15.14 6.98 2.70
N GLU A 69 -15.85 6.97 1.58
CA GLU A 69 -15.25 6.88 0.25
C GLU A 69 -14.61 8.21 -0.20
N PHE A 70 -14.85 9.32 0.52
CA PHE A 70 -14.12 10.58 0.33
C PHE A 70 -12.64 10.52 0.77
N THR A 71 -12.32 9.62 1.70
CA THR A 71 -10.99 9.58 2.34
C THR A 71 -10.35 8.19 2.29
N ILE A 72 -11.00 7.20 1.68
CA ILE A 72 -10.47 5.83 1.63
C ILE A 72 -9.20 5.71 0.78
N ARG A 73 -9.05 6.53 -0.27
CA ARG A 73 -7.83 6.62 -1.08
C ARG A 73 -7.22 8.03 -0.99
N PRO A 74 -5.91 8.15 -0.72
CA PRO A 74 -5.18 9.39 -0.93
C PRO A 74 -5.19 9.83 -2.41
N PRO A 75 -4.96 11.12 -2.72
CA PRO A 75 -5.15 11.66 -4.07
C PRO A 75 -4.04 11.28 -5.06
N GLY A 76 -2.84 10.94 -4.59
CA GLY A 76 -1.64 10.81 -5.43
C GLY A 76 -1.78 9.75 -6.52
N TYR A 77 -2.23 8.53 -6.19
CA TYR A 77 -2.42 7.51 -7.22
C TYR A 77 -3.63 7.76 -8.14
N PRO A 78 -4.83 8.15 -7.64
CA PRO A 78 -5.93 8.60 -8.50
C PRO A 78 -5.54 9.68 -9.52
N LEU A 79 -4.71 10.66 -9.13
CA LEU A 79 -4.23 11.70 -10.06
C LEU A 79 -3.29 11.13 -11.15
N VAL A 80 -2.49 10.10 -10.84
CA VAL A 80 -1.68 9.39 -11.84
C VAL A 80 -2.57 8.57 -12.77
N VAL A 81 -3.59 7.89 -12.24
CA VAL A 81 -4.59 7.17 -13.04
C VAL A 81 -5.30 8.14 -14.00
N LEU A 82 -5.70 9.32 -13.53
CA LEU A 82 -6.30 10.38 -14.35
C LEU A 82 -5.33 10.84 -15.45
N GLY A 83 -4.11 11.25 -15.07
CA GLY A 83 -3.13 11.82 -15.99
C GLY A 83 -2.64 10.85 -17.07
N LEU A 84 -2.74 9.54 -16.84
CA LEU A 84 -2.37 8.49 -17.79
C LEU A 84 -3.56 7.82 -18.47
N GLY A 85 -4.75 8.44 -18.42
CA GLY A 85 -5.94 7.96 -19.13
C GLY A 85 -6.52 6.66 -18.60
N GLY A 86 -6.27 6.30 -17.34
CA GLY A 86 -6.80 5.10 -16.69
C GLY A 86 -8.20 5.27 -16.09
N ALA A 87 -8.74 6.50 -16.03
CA ALA A 87 -10.09 6.77 -15.53
C ALA A 87 -11.16 6.14 -16.44
N LEU A 88 -11.09 6.43 -17.74
CA LEU A 88 -12.10 6.02 -18.72
C LEU A 88 -11.53 4.98 -19.70
N GLY A 89 -12.11 3.78 -19.71
CA GLY A 89 -11.75 2.73 -20.66
C GLY A 89 -10.55 1.86 -20.26
N ARG A 90 -9.77 1.44 -21.26
CA ARG A 90 -8.64 0.51 -21.07
C ARG A 90 -7.38 1.28 -20.63
N PRO A 91 -6.77 0.96 -19.47
CA PRO A 91 -5.69 1.75 -18.87
C PRO A 91 -4.31 1.50 -19.52
N VAL A 92 -4.22 1.38 -20.85
CA VAL A 92 -3.01 0.92 -21.56
C VAL A 92 -1.78 1.78 -21.23
N ALA A 93 -1.90 3.11 -21.31
CA ALA A 93 -0.79 4.01 -21.04
C ALA A 93 -0.31 3.91 -19.57
N LEU A 94 -1.25 3.82 -18.62
CA LEU A 94 -0.95 3.58 -17.21
C LEU A 94 -0.16 2.27 -17.02
N LEU A 95 -0.63 1.17 -17.60
CA LEU A 95 0.03 -0.14 -17.47
C LEU A 95 1.44 -0.12 -18.10
N VAL A 96 1.61 0.51 -19.26
CA VAL A 96 2.94 0.66 -19.89
C VAL A 96 3.88 1.45 -18.97
N VAL A 97 3.44 2.58 -18.42
CA VAL A 97 4.24 3.37 -17.48
C VAL A 97 4.58 2.56 -16.23
N GLN A 98 3.63 1.81 -15.67
CA GLN A 98 3.90 0.94 -14.53
C GLN A 98 4.91 -0.16 -14.86
N ASN A 99 4.86 -0.77 -16.05
CA ASN A 99 5.89 -1.74 -16.47
C ASN A 99 7.27 -1.08 -16.57
N LEU A 100 7.37 0.13 -17.12
CA LEU A 100 8.63 0.87 -17.18
C LEU A 100 9.16 1.22 -15.79
N LEU A 101 8.29 1.64 -14.86
CA LEU A 101 8.64 1.89 -13.47
C LEU A 101 9.07 0.62 -12.73
N SER A 102 8.39 -0.50 -12.98
CA SER A 102 8.76 -1.81 -12.43
C SER A 102 10.15 -2.25 -12.91
N LEU A 103 10.41 -2.14 -14.22
CA LEU A 103 11.74 -2.42 -14.79
C LEU A 103 12.82 -1.49 -14.23
N LEU A 104 12.50 -0.21 -14.03
CA LEU A 104 13.39 0.73 -13.35
C LEU A 104 13.69 0.29 -11.91
N ASN A 105 12.66 -0.11 -11.15
CA ASN A 105 12.80 -0.53 -9.75
C ASN A 105 13.69 -1.78 -9.64
N VAL A 106 13.38 -2.82 -10.40
CA VAL A 106 14.19 -4.06 -10.47
C VAL A 106 15.61 -3.72 -10.92
N GLY A 107 15.73 -2.91 -11.98
CA GLY A 107 17.01 -2.45 -12.50
C GLY A 107 17.91 -1.77 -11.49
N LEU A 108 17.37 -0.84 -10.71
CA LEU A 108 18.11 -0.12 -9.68
C LEU A 108 18.60 -1.07 -8.58
N VAL A 109 17.79 -2.04 -8.18
CA VAL A 109 18.17 -3.06 -7.18
C VAL A 109 19.27 -3.96 -7.73
N LEU A 110 19.12 -4.48 -8.95
CA LEU A 110 20.12 -5.34 -9.57
C LEU A 110 21.45 -4.60 -9.81
N LEU A 111 21.40 -3.34 -10.22
CA LEU A 111 22.61 -2.50 -10.38
C LEU A 111 23.29 -2.21 -9.04
N TRP A 112 22.51 -1.98 -7.98
CA TRP A 112 23.04 -1.79 -6.63
C TRP A 112 23.71 -3.07 -6.13
N TRP A 113 23.07 -4.22 -6.31
CA TRP A 113 23.62 -5.52 -5.97
C TRP A 113 24.88 -5.85 -6.77
N ALA A 114 24.88 -5.62 -8.09
CA ALA A 114 26.04 -5.83 -8.95
C ALA A 114 27.27 -5.03 -8.50
N ARG A 115 27.05 -3.81 -8.00
CA ARG A 115 28.13 -2.95 -7.48
C ARG A 115 28.72 -3.44 -6.18
N TRP A 116 27.92 -4.04 -5.32
CA TRP A 116 28.33 -4.42 -3.98
C TRP A 116 28.82 -5.87 -3.89
N ALA A 117 28.09 -6.82 -4.50
CA ALA A 117 28.38 -8.25 -4.39
C ALA A 117 29.26 -8.81 -5.51
N GLN A 118 29.41 -8.10 -6.64
CA GLN A 118 30.12 -8.57 -7.83
C GLN A 118 29.75 -10.03 -8.23
N PRO A 119 28.45 -10.31 -8.43
CA PRO A 119 27.94 -11.66 -8.63
C PRO A 119 28.49 -12.33 -9.91
N ASP A 120 28.75 -13.63 -9.81
CA ASP A 120 29.06 -14.50 -10.93
C ASP A 120 27.78 -14.90 -11.71
N ASN A 121 27.93 -15.64 -12.82
CA ASN A 121 26.79 -16.00 -13.66
C ASN A 121 25.77 -16.93 -12.95
N LYS A 122 26.23 -17.78 -12.01
CA LYS A 122 25.35 -18.62 -11.18
C LYS A 122 24.50 -17.78 -10.25
N SER A 123 25.10 -16.78 -9.61
CA SER A 123 24.39 -15.83 -8.74
C SER A 123 23.32 -15.07 -9.52
N TRP A 124 23.59 -14.66 -10.77
CA TRP A 124 22.58 -14.03 -11.63
C TRP A 124 21.41 -14.98 -11.98
N ALA A 125 21.70 -16.26 -12.23
CA ALA A 125 20.64 -17.26 -12.43
C ALA A 125 19.75 -17.42 -11.20
N ILE A 126 20.34 -17.43 -10.00
CA ILE A 126 19.59 -17.45 -8.73
C ILE A 126 18.75 -16.18 -8.58
N ALA A 127 19.30 -15.00 -8.88
CA ALA A 127 18.55 -13.75 -8.80
C ALA A 127 17.32 -13.73 -9.72
N VAL A 128 17.47 -14.20 -10.97
CA VAL A 128 16.35 -14.35 -11.89
C VAL A 128 15.34 -15.38 -11.39
N PHE A 129 15.81 -16.51 -10.87
CA PHE A 129 14.93 -17.52 -10.27
C PHE A 129 14.11 -16.94 -9.11
N ILE A 130 14.73 -16.17 -8.21
CA ILE A 130 14.02 -15.46 -7.14
C ILE A 130 13.00 -14.47 -7.71
N CYS A 131 13.35 -13.69 -8.73
CA CYS A 131 12.37 -12.81 -9.37
C CYS A 131 11.17 -13.57 -9.94
N LEU A 132 11.39 -14.76 -10.52
CA LEU A 132 10.32 -15.62 -11.03
C LEU A 132 9.42 -16.19 -9.93
N THR A 133 9.95 -16.45 -8.74
CA THR A 133 9.14 -16.95 -7.60
C THR A 133 8.32 -15.85 -6.91
N PHE A 134 8.49 -14.58 -7.30
CA PHE A 134 7.73 -13.44 -6.77
C PHE A 134 6.87 -12.80 -7.87
N PRO A 135 5.78 -13.45 -8.30
CA PRO A 135 4.95 -12.99 -9.43
C PRO A 135 4.30 -11.63 -9.18
N ALA A 136 4.15 -11.23 -7.91
CA ALA A 136 3.61 -9.94 -7.49
C ALA A 136 4.21 -8.76 -8.27
N GLN A 137 5.52 -8.76 -8.55
CA GLN A 137 6.13 -7.64 -9.28
C GLN A 137 5.55 -7.48 -10.70
N PHE A 138 5.31 -8.61 -11.39
CA PHE A 138 4.74 -8.61 -12.74
C PHE A 138 3.24 -8.35 -12.71
N ILE A 139 2.53 -8.88 -11.71
CA ILE A 139 1.09 -8.66 -11.52
C ILE A 139 0.81 -7.18 -11.25
N TYR A 140 1.46 -6.58 -10.24
CA TYR A 140 1.23 -5.18 -9.87
C TYR A 140 1.70 -4.17 -10.93
N ALA A 141 2.64 -4.54 -11.81
CA ALA A 141 2.96 -3.73 -12.98
C ALA A 141 1.81 -3.67 -14.00
N ASN A 142 0.94 -4.67 -13.98
CA ASN A 142 -0.12 -4.91 -14.96
C ASN A 142 -1.54 -4.79 -14.38
N THR A 143 -1.68 -4.29 -13.15
CA THR A 143 -2.97 -3.98 -12.49
C THR A 143 -3.04 -2.51 -12.12
N VAL A 144 -4.25 -1.94 -12.05
CA VAL A 144 -4.47 -0.52 -11.68
C VAL A 144 -4.28 -0.33 -10.17
N MET A 145 -3.03 -0.47 -9.72
CA MET A 145 -2.61 -0.48 -8.34
C MET A 145 -1.45 0.50 -8.07
N SER A 146 -1.47 1.09 -6.89
CA SER A 146 -0.49 2.10 -6.42
C SER A 146 0.93 1.56 -6.15
N GLU A 147 1.09 0.25 -6.14
CA GLU A 147 2.19 -0.50 -5.55
C GLU A 147 3.51 -0.22 -6.27
N VAL A 148 3.51 -0.26 -7.60
CA VAL A 148 4.74 -0.04 -8.39
C VAL A 148 5.20 1.41 -8.31
N LEU A 149 4.26 2.35 -8.37
CA LEU A 149 4.57 3.77 -8.18
C LEU A 149 5.16 4.02 -6.79
N LEU A 150 4.54 3.45 -5.76
CA LEU A 150 5.02 3.54 -4.39
C LEU A 150 6.44 2.96 -4.26
N GLN A 151 6.71 1.77 -4.81
CA GLN A 151 8.05 1.18 -4.83
C GLN A 151 9.09 2.14 -5.43
N THR A 152 8.77 2.81 -6.55
CA THR A 152 9.66 3.81 -7.16
C THR A 152 9.94 4.97 -6.22
N VAL A 153 8.91 5.51 -5.57
CA VAL A 153 9.07 6.59 -4.57
C VAL A 153 9.95 6.14 -3.40
N LEU A 154 9.79 4.90 -2.91
CA LEU A 154 10.60 4.36 -1.81
C LEU A 154 12.06 4.15 -2.21
N LEU A 155 12.33 3.67 -3.43
CA LEU A 155 13.70 3.58 -3.95
C LEU A 155 14.32 4.97 -4.10
N ALA A 156 13.57 5.96 -4.61
CA ALA A 156 14.03 7.34 -4.68
C ALA A 156 14.34 7.91 -3.28
N MET A 157 13.48 7.63 -2.29
CA MET A 157 13.69 8.00 -0.89
C MET A 157 14.98 7.40 -0.33
N LEU A 158 15.18 6.09 -0.50
CA LEU A 158 16.38 5.38 -0.04
C LEU A 158 17.65 5.96 -0.69
N LEU A 159 17.64 6.15 -2.01
CA LEU A 159 18.78 6.70 -2.74
C LEU A 159 19.07 8.16 -2.34
N ALA A 160 18.05 8.96 -2.05
CA ALA A 160 18.21 10.31 -1.53
C ALA A 160 18.80 10.29 -0.10
N ALA A 161 18.30 9.41 0.77
CA ALA A 161 18.78 9.25 2.14
C ALA A 161 20.25 8.81 2.17
N LEU A 162 20.63 7.79 1.38
CA LEU A 162 22.03 7.35 1.27
C LEU A 162 22.95 8.46 0.78
N ARG A 163 22.52 9.26 -0.21
CA ARG A 163 23.30 10.42 -0.69
C ARG A 163 23.36 11.54 0.35
N PHE A 164 22.31 11.72 1.14
CA PHE A 164 22.31 12.68 2.25
C PHE A 164 23.31 12.27 3.33
N LEU A 165 23.27 11.01 3.78
CA LEU A 165 24.21 10.46 4.76
C LEU A 165 25.66 10.57 4.29
N LYS A 166 25.93 10.28 3.01
CA LYS A 166 27.29 10.32 2.46
C LYS A 166 27.83 11.74 2.23
N ARG A 167 26.97 12.69 1.83
CA ARG A 167 27.41 14.02 1.35
C ARG A 167 26.98 15.19 2.23
N GLY A 168 26.06 15.00 3.18
CA GLY A 168 25.53 16.04 4.07
C GLY A 168 24.82 17.22 3.39
N ARG A 169 24.54 17.17 2.08
CA ARG A 169 23.94 18.29 1.34
C ARG A 169 22.42 18.33 1.47
N ILE A 170 21.87 19.49 1.81
CA ILE A 170 20.43 19.71 2.07
C ILE A 170 19.52 19.29 0.91
N ARG A 171 19.97 19.43 -0.34
CA ARG A 171 19.21 18.98 -1.53
C ARG A 171 18.80 17.51 -1.47
N HIS A 172 19.61 16.65 -0.82
CA HIS A 172 19.27 15.25 -0.67
C HIS A 172 18.26 15.02 0.46
N ALA A 173 18.30 15.85 1.53
CA ALA A 173 17.26 15.85 2.55
C ALA A 173 15.90 16.33 1.99
N VAL A 174 15.91 17.34 1.11
CA VAL A 174 14.72 17.74 0.34
C VAL A 174 14.20 16.56 -0.47
N GLY A 175 15.08 15.81 -1.14
CA GLY A 175 14.68 14.59 -1.86
C GLY A 175 14.00 13.54 -0.97
N VAL A 176 14.49 13.32 0.26
CA VAL A 176 13.85 12.43 1.24
C VAL A 176 12.47 12.95 1.64
N VAL A 177 12.37 14.23 2.02
CA VAL A 177 11.11 14.87 2.44
C VAL A 177 10.07 14.81 1.31
N MET A 178 10.45 15.16 0.09
CA MET A 178 9.57 15.07 -1.07
C MET A 178 9.11 13.64 -1.33
N ALA A 179 9.98 12.64 -1.18
CA ALA A 179 9.59 11.25 -1.34
C ALA A 179 8.62 10.78 -0.25
N ILE A 180 8.77 11.21 1.00
CA ILE A 180 7.81 10.93 2.08
C ILE A 180 6.45 11.58 1.77
N VAL A 181 6.46 12.83 1.31
CA VAL A 181 5.23 13.54 0.89
C VAL A 181 4.56 12.86 -0.30
N LEU A 182 5.31 12.37 -1.27
CA LEU A 182 4.72 11.59 -2.36
C LEU A 182 4.17 10.25 -1.85
N ALA A 183 4.91 9.55 -0.98
CA ALA A 183 4.50 8.26 -0.42
C ALA A 183 3.20 8.36 0.39
N LEU A 184 3.04 9.39 1.23
CA LEU A 184 1.80 9.61 1.99
C LEU A 184 0.61 9.94 1.08
N LEU A 185 0.84 10.69 -0.01
CA LEU A 185 -0.20 10.99 -0.98
C LEU A 185 -0.53 9.79 -1.87
N ILE A 186 0.32 8.76 -1.94
CA ILE A 186 0.04 7.51 -2.67
C ILE A 186 -0.64 6.49 -1.75
N LYS A 187 -0.10 6.25 -0.55
CA LYS A 187 -0.66 5.31 0.43
C LYS A 187 -0.66 5.90 1.85
N PRO A 188 -1.77 5.75 2.60
CA PRO A 188 -1.91 6.35 3.91
C PRO A 188 -0.97 5.73 4.96
N VAL A 189 -0.49 4.50 4.75
CA VAL A 189 0.43 3.80 5.67
C VAL A 189 1.71 4.58 5.98
N PHE A 190 2.08 5.58 5.17
CA PHE A 190 3.25 6.41 5.39
C PHE A 190 3.03 7.60 6.32
N TYR A 191 1.80 7.92 6.74
CA TYR A 191 1.57 9.07 7.61
C TYR A 191 2.36 9.01 8.95
N PRO A 192 2.62 7.85 9.61
CA PRO A 192 3.45 7.81 10.81
C PRO A 192 4.91 8.22 10.54
N PHE A 193 5.42 7.97 9.33
CA PHE A 193 6.76 8.40 8.92
C PHE A 193 6.88 9.93 8.84
N ALA A 194 5.78 10.64 8.65
CA ALA A 194 5.78 12.10 8.68
C ALA A 194 6.21 12.62 10.06
N PHE A 195 5.65 12.05 11.14
CA PHE A 195 6.01 12.43 12.51
C PHE A 195 7.43 11.98 12.88
N ALA A 196 7.83 10.78 12.47
CA ALA A 196 9.20 10.32 12.65
C ALA A 196 10.21 11.26 11.98
N MET A 197 9.90 11.74 10.77
CA MET A 197 10.73 12.70 10.05
C MET A 197 10.79 14.07 10.75
N GLY A 198 9.67 14.54 11.33
CA GLY A 198 9.66 15.76 12.16
C GLY A 198 10.61 15.65 13.36
N GLY A 199 10.53 14.55 14.10
CA GLY A 199 11.43 14.27 15.23
C GLY A 199 12.91 14.17 14.80
N LEU A 200 13.19 13.42 13.74
CA LEU A 200 14.55 13.29 13.18
C LEU A 200 15.09 14.64 12.71
N GLY A 201 14.28 15.44 12.02
CA GLY A 201 14.64 16.78 11.57
C GLY A 201 15.00 17.71 12.72
N ALA A 202 14.23 17.68 13.81
CA ALA A 202 14.51 18.44 15.03
C ALA A 202 15.82 18.00 15.70
N ILE A 203 16.04 16.68 15.86
CA ILE A 203 17.28 16.13 16.42
C ILE A 203 18.49 16.55 15.57
N MET A 204 18.39 16.44 14.25
CA MET A 204 19.47 16.83 13.33
C MET A 204 19.72 18.33 13.34
N ALA A 205 18.67 19.15 13.41
CA ALA A 205 18.79 20.60 13.50
C ALA A 205 19.52 21.02 14.78
N TRP A 206 19.21 20.38 15.91
CA TRP A 206 19.89 20.61 17.19
C TRP A 206 21.36 20.22 17.11
N ARG A 207 21.66 18.99 16.65
CA ARG A 207 23.02 18.44 16.58
C ARG A 207 23.92 19.24 15.62
N HIS A 208 23.39 19.69 14.49
CA HIS A 208 24.16 20.39 13.47
C HIS A 208 24.00 21.92 13.50
N ARG A 209 23.22 22.47 14.44
CA ARG A 209 22.87 23.90 14.55
C ARG A 209 22.31 24.47 13.24
N ARG A 210 21.45 23.70 12.56
CA ARG A 210 20.85 24.05 11.26
C ARG A 210 19.34 23.98 11.31
N LEU A 211 18.69 25.10 11.62
CA LEU A 211 17.22 25.22 11.72
C LEU A 211 16.49 24.74 10.45
N ALA A 212 17.09 24.93 9.28
CA ALA A 212 16.53 24.45 8.01
C ALA A 212 16.22 22.94 8.00
N LEU A 213 16.96 22.12 8.76
CA LEU A 213 16.68 20.68 8.86
C LEU A 213 15.42 20.39 9.68
N ALA A 214 15.12 21.20 10.69
CA ALA A 214 13.87 21.08 11.45
C ALA A 214 12.70 21.50 10.58
N VAL A 215 12.79 22.66 9.91
CA VAL A 215 11.75 23.15 8.98
C VAL A 215 11.45 22.08 7.93
N LEU A 216 12.48 21.53 7.27
CA LEU A 216 12.31 20.46 6.29
C LEU A 216 11.70 19.19 6.91
N GLY A 217 12.14 18.80 8.11
CA GLY A 217 11.62 17.63 8.81
C GLY A 217 10.13 17.73 9.14
N PHE A 218 9.63 18.93 9.43
CA PHE A 218 8.21 19.17 9.73
C PHE A 218 7.31 19.31 8.49
N VAL A 219 7.86 19.44 7.28
CA VAL A 219 7.06 19.57 6.04
C VAL A 219 6.07 18.40 5.87
N PRO A 220 6.45 17.11 6.00
CA PRO A 220 5.49 16.02 5.89
C PRO A 220 4.38 16.07 6.96
N THR A 221 4.72 16.46 8.19
CA THR A 221 3.73 16.62 9.27
C THR A 221 2.73 17.73 8.96
N MET A 222 3.20 18.85 8.40
CA MET A 222 2.35 19.94 7.94
C MET A 222 1.41 19.46 6.82
N VAL A 223 1.91 18.71 5.85
CA VAL A 223 1.07 18.11 4.78
C VAL A 223 0.02 17.18 5.36
N VAL A 224 0.38 16.32 6.33
CA VAL A 224 -0.58 15.46 7.04
C VAL A 224 -1.66 16.29 7.73
N GLY A 225 -1.30 17.34 8.47
CA GLY A 225 -2.25 18.21 9.15
C GLY A 225 -3.21 18.92 8.19
N LEU A 226 -2.68 19.50 7.10
CA LEU A 226 -3.47 20.15 6.06
C LEU A 226 -4.44 19.15 5.39
N TYR A 227 -3.96 17.95 5.07
CA TYR A 227 -4.78 16.92 4.44
C TYR A 227 -5.88 16.38 5.38
N MET A 228 -5.56 16.17 6.66
CA MET A 228 -6.54 15.78 7.67
C MET A 228 -7.60 16.87 7.92
N GLY A 229 -7.19 18.14 7.90
CA GLY A 229 -8.13 19.27 7.97
C GLY A 229 -9.05 19.35 6.75
N TRP A 230 -8.53 19.10 5.54
CA TRP A 230 -9.35 18.99 4.34
C TRP A 230 -10.33 17.81 4.41
N ASN A 231 -9.91 16.68 4.99
CA ASN A 231 -10.79 15.54 5.23
C ASN A 231 -11.88 15.85 6.26
N GLU A 232 -11.54 16.56 7.34
CA GLU A 232 -12.49 16.95 8.37
C GLU A 232 -13.61 17.83 7.80
N GLN A 233 -13.28 18.76 6.89
CA GLN A 233 -14.29 19.59 6.21
C GLN A 233 -15.26 18.76 5.37
N ARG A 234 -14.82 17.61 4.82
CA ARG A 234 -15.64 16.75 3.95
C ARG A 234 -16.42 15.68 4.70
N THR A 235 -15.87 15.17 5.81
CA THR A 235 -16.43 14.01 6.52
C THR A 235 -16.89 14.33 7.94
N GLY A 236 -16.54 15.49 8.48
CA GLY A 236 -16.71 15.85 9.89
C GLY A 236 -15.74 15.12 10.83
N TYR A 237 -14.75 14.39 10.30
CA TYR A 237 -13.84 13.57 11.10
C TYR A 237 -12.37 13.82 10.73
N PHE A 238 -11.60 14.29 11.71
CA PHE A 238 -10.17 14.58 11.57
C PHE A 238 -9.34 13.29 11.49
N HIS A 239 -9.16 12.80 10.26
CA HIS A 239 -8.39 11.58 9.99
C HIS A 239 -7.67 11.65 8.64
N PHE A 240 -6.62 10.86 8.47
CA PHE A 240 -5.90 10.81 7.20
C PHE A 240 -6.62 9.93 6.17
N SER A 241 -7.17 8.80 6.59
CA SER A 241 -7.94 7.91 5.73
C SER A 241 -8.92 7.04 6.52
N SER A 242 -10.09 6.78 5.95
CA SER A 242 -11.08 5.85 6.52
C SER A 242 -10.62 4.39 6.53
N ILE A 243 -9.61 4.03 5.71
CA ILE A 243 -9.10 2.65 5.66
C ILE A 243 -8.49 2.20 6.99
N THR A 244 -8.01 3.13 7.81
CA THR A 244 -7.46 2.81 9.13
C THR A 244 -8.52 2.19 10.05
N ASP A 245 -9.72 2.78 10.09
CA ASP A 245 -10.81 2.29 10.94
C ASP A 245 -11.44 1.01 10.39
N ILE A 246 -11.53 0.90 9.05
CA ILE A 246 -11.94 -0.32 8.36
C ILE A 246 -11.00 -1.47 8.74
N ASN A 247 -9.68 -1.24 8.65
CA ASN A 247 -8.70 -2.28 8.96
C ASN A 247 -8.67 -2.64 10.45
N LEU A 248 -8.80 -1.63 11.31
CA LEU A 248 -8.88 -1.82 12.75
C LEU A 248 -10.05 -2.74 13.14
N LEU A 249 -11.22 -2.56 12.53
CA LEU A 249 -12.39 -3.40 12.78
C LEU A 249 -12.25 -4.79 12.14
N HIS A 250 -12.12 -4.83 10.80
CA HIS A 250 -12.28 -6.05 10.00
C HIS A 250 -11.08 -6.98 10.01
N TYR A 251 -9.88 -6.50 10.33
CA TYR A 251 -8.68 -7.35 10.37
C TYR A 251 -8.10 -7.45 11.77
N ASN A 252 -7.90 -6.33 12.46
CA ASN A 252 -7.18 -6.34 13.72
C ASN A 252 -8.08 -6.90 14.84
N ALA A 253 -9.18 -6.23 15.15
CA ALA A 253 -10.07 -6.64 16.23
C ALA A 253 -10.85 -7.92 15.89
N ALA A 254 -11.41 -8.01 14.68
CA ALA A 254 -12.09 -9.22 14.20
C ALA A 254 -11.19 -10.46 14.28
N GLY A 255 -9.92 -10.36 13.87
CA GLY A 255 -8.98 -11.48 13.98
C GLY A 255 -8.70 -11.90 15.42
N VAL A 256 -8.68 -10.96 16.37
CA VAL A 256 -8.55 -11.27 17.80
C VAL A 256 -9.79 -11.98 18.31
N VAL A 257 -11.00 -11.47 18.01
CA VAL A 257 -12.26 -12.14 18.37
C VAL A 257 -12.29 -13.56 17.81
N ARG A 258 -11.92 -13.73 16.54
CA ARG A 258 -11.83 -15.04 15.89
C ARG A 258 -10.92 -16.01 16.64
N GLN A 259 -9.74 -15.57 17.05
CA GLN A 259 -8.78 -16.42 17.75
C GLN A 259 -9.23 -16.78 19.17
N VAL A 260 -9.96 -15.88 19.85
CA VAL A 260 -10.41 -16.09 21.23
C VAL A 260 -11.73 -16.86 21.29
N GLN A 261 -12.66 -16.60 20.37
CA GLN A 261 -14.07 -17.02 20.46
C GLN A 261 -14.55 -17.84 19.25
N GLY A 262 -13.74 -17.95 18.18
CA GLY A 262 -14.12 -18.65 16.95
C GLY A 262 -14.71 -17.75 15.86
N ALA A 263 -14.86 -18.31 14.65
CA ALA A 263 -15.27 -17.57 13.46
C ALA A 263 -16.73 -17.08 13.49
N GLU A 264 -17.65 -17.85 14.09
CA GLU A 264 -19.04 -17.43 14.22
C GLU A 264 -19.17 -16.21 15.15
N ALA A 265 -18.42 -16.20 16.26
CA ALA A 265 -18.37 -15.07 17.17
C ALA A 265 -17.76 -13.80 16.53
N GLU A 266 -16.75 -13.97 15.66
CA GLU A 266 -16.20 -12.88 14.84
C GLU A 266 -17.29 -12.22 13.99
N GLU A 267 -18.06 -13.00 13.23
CA GLU A 267 -19.11 -12.50 12.34
C GLU A 267 -20.22 -11.78 13.11
N ILE A 268 -20.70 -12.39 14.21
CA ILE A 268 -21.72 -11.80 15.09
C ILE A 268 -21.22 -10.48 15.68
N TRP A 269 -19.97 -10.46 16.17
CA TRP A 269 -19.39 -9.27 16.79
C TRP A 269 -19.21 -8.13 15.78
N VAL A 270 -18.63 -8.39 14.60
CA VAL A 270 -18.45 -7.36 13.55
C VAL A 270 -19.80 -6.80 13.11
N ALA A 271 -20.80 -7.66 12.88
CA ALA A 271 -22.13 -7.22 12.51
C ALA A 271 -22.80 -6.38 13.61
N GLY A 272 -22.60 -6.75 14.88
CA GLY A 272 -23.07 -5.98 16.04
C GLY A 272 -22.46 -4.58 16.10
N VAL A 273 -21.14 -4.47 15.97
CA VAL A 273 -20.42 -3.19 15.96
C VAL A 273 -20.87 -2.31 14.79
N LEU A 274 -21.01 -2.89 13.59
CA LEU A 274 -21.47 -2.13 12.41
C LEU A 274 -22.91 -1.65 12.57
N ARG A 275 -23.80 -2.45 13.18
CA ARG A 275 -25.17 -2.04 13.47
C ARG A 275 -25.21 -0.84 14.43
N GLU A 276 -24.45 -0.90 15.52
CA GLU A 276 -24.32 0.20 16.48
C GLU A 276 -23.73 1.46 15.84
N ALA A 277 -22.69 1.30 15.03
CA ALA A 277 -22.02 2.40 14.35
C ALA A 277 -22.91 3.04 13.27
N ASN A 278 -23.67 2.25 12.53
CA ASN A 278 -24.60 2.73 11.50
C ASN A 278 -25.86 3.38 12.08
N ALA A 279 -26.17 3.15 13.36
CA ALA A 279 -27.23 3.87 14.07
C ALA A 279 -26.82 5.30 14.48
N GLN A 280 -25.53 5.65 14.35
CA GLN A 280 -25.04 6.99 14.68
C GLN A 280 -25.48 8.03 13.63
N PRO A 281 -25.78 9.27 14.06
CA PRO A 281 -26.36 10.28 13.17
C PRO A 281 -25.36 10.85 12.16
N ASN A 282 -24.05 10.70 12.39
CA ASN A 282 -23.03 11.20 11.48
C ASN A 282 -21.80 10.29 11.43
N PHE A 283 -20.97 10.51 10.40
CA PHE A 283 -19.78 9.73 10.13
C PHE A 283 -18.75 9.78 11.27
N ALA A 284 -18.54 10.94 11.89
CA ALA A 284 -17.58 11.09 12.98
C ALA A 284 -17.94 10.23 14.20
N LEU A 285 -19.21 10.24 14.62
CA LEU A 285 -19.70 9.40 15.71
C LEU A 285 -19.64 7.92 15.34
N ARG A 286 -19.99 7.56 14.10
CA ARG A 286 -19.82 6.21 13.57
C ARG A 286 -18.37 5.72 13.72
N GLN A 287 -17.38 6.53 13.34
CA GLN A 287 -15.96 6.14 13.45
C GLN A 287 -15.51 6.03 14.90
N ARG A 288 -15.97 6.92 15.79
CA ARG A 288 -15.65 6.84 17.23
C ARG A 288 -16.17 5.53 17.85
N VAL A 289 -17.38 5.10 17.50
CA VAL A 289 -17.93 3.80 17.95
C VAL A 289 -17.03 2.65 17.49
N ILE A 290 -16.68 2.62 16.20
CA ILE A 290 -15.81 1.58 15.64
C ILE A 290 -14.46 1.55 16.37
N GLN A 291 -13.80 2.70 16.52
CA GLN A 291 -12.52 2.79 17.21
C GLN A 291 -12.62 2.32 18.66
N GLN A 292 -13.63 2.77 19.41
CA GLN A 292 -13.82 2.39 20.81
C GLN A 292 -14.02 0.87 20.96
N ARG A 293 -14.92 0.28 20.16
CA ARG A 293 -15.20 -1.16 20.23
C ARG A 293 -13.99 -2.00 19.82
N ALA A 294 -13.35 -1.65 18.72
CA ALA A 294 -12.21 -2.40 18.20
C ALA A 294 -10.99 -2.28 19.14
N THR A 295 -10.66 -1.09 19.62
CA THR A 295 -9.53 -0.90 20.55
C THR A 295 -9.76 -1.58 21.89
N ALA A 296 -10.99 -1.62 22.41
CA ALA A 296 -11.32 -2.35 23.64
C ALA A 296 -10.98 -3.84 23.52
N VAL A 297 -11.29 -4.47 22.38
CA VAL A 297 -10.92 -5.87 22.11
C VAL A 297 -9.39 -6.04 22.08
N LEU A 298 -8.67 -5.14 21.42
CA LEU A 298 -7.20 -5.24 21.35
C LEU A 298 -6.54 -5.08 22.72
N TRP A 299 -7.05 -4.17 23.55
CA TRP A 299 -6.55 -3.95 24.91
C TRP A 299 -6.92 -5.06 25.89
N ALA A 300 -8.04 -5.76 25.67
CA ALA A 300 -8.39 -6.95 26.44
C ALA A 300 -7.48 -8.14 26.11
N HIS A 301 -6.91 -8.20 24.90
CA HIS A 301 -6.12 -9.34 24.42
C HIS A 301 -4.81 -8.92 23.70
N PRO A 302 -3.90 -8.16 24.35
CA PRO A 302 -2.73 -7.58 23.68
C PRO A 302 -1.74 -8.65 23.17
N LEU A 303 -1.59 -9.76 23.89
CA LEU A 303 -0.71 -10.87 23.48
C LEU A 303 -1.25 -11.62 22.25
N VAL A 304 -2.57 -11.82 22.18
CA VAL A 304 -3.22 -12.45 21.03
C VAL A 304 -3.02 -11.58 19.79
N TYR A 305 -3.27 -10.28 19.92
CA TYR A 305 -3.05 -9.31 18.84
C TYR A 305 -1.58 -9.29 18.39
N ALA A 306 -0.62 -9.23 19.33
CA ALA A 306 0.80 -9.22 18.99
C ALA A 306 1.23 -10.48 18.22
N ARG A 307 0.77 -11.66 18.66
CA ARG A 307 1.03 -12.93 17.96
C ARG A 307 0.40 -12.94 16.57
N GLN A 308 -0.87 -12.53 16.45
CA GLN A 308 -1.57 -12.44 15.17
C GLN A 308 -0.82 -11.53 14.21
N HIS A 309 -0.40 -10.36 14.67
CA HIS A 309 0.30 -9.38 13.85
C HIS A 309 1.65 -9.90 13.38
N ALA A 310 2.44 -10.51 14.27
CA ALA A 310 3.70 -11.15 13.93
C ALA A 310 3.52 -12.29 12.91
N LEU A 311 2.51 -13.14 13.11
CA LEU A 311 2.19 -14.21 12.17
C LEU A 311 1.81 -13.66 10.79
N GLY A 312 0.97 -12.63 10.73
CA GLY A 312 0.59 -11.95 9.49
C GLY A 312 1.80 -11.40 8.74
N MET A 313 2.76 -10.80 9.44
CA MET A 313 4.02 -10.35 8.85
C MET A 313 4.81 -11.51 8.24
N VAL A 314 4.92 -12.65 8.93
CA VAL A 314 5.64 -13.83 8.43
C VAL A 314 4.92 -14.45 7.23
N THR A 315 3.60 -14.63 7.32
CA THR A 315 2.79 -15.20 6.25
C THR A 315 2.89 -14.39 4.96
N PHE A 316 2.96 -13.05 5.07
CA PHE A 316 3.17 -12.18 3.91
C PHE A 316 4.44 -12.53 3.11
N PHE A 317 5.52 -12.95 3.77
CA PHE A 317 6.76 -13.34 3.08
C PHE A 317 6.77 -14.79 2.57
N VAL A 318 6.02 -15.68 3.23
CA VAL A 318 6.03 -17.13 2.91
C VAL A 318 5.00 -17.50 1.84
N ASP A 319 3.87 -16.80 1.78
CA ASP A 319 2.79 -17.03 0.81
C ASP A 319 2.48 -15.74 0.02
N PRO A 320 3.47 -15.12 -0.66
CA PRO A 320 3.27 -13.85 -1.33
C PRO A 320 2.39 -14.02 -2.57
N GLY A 321 1.21 -13.41 -2.54
CA GLY A 321 0.42 -13.17 -3.74
C GLY A 321 -0.39 -14.36 -4.26
N ARG A 322 -0.73 -15.36 -3.43
CA ARG A 322 -1.67 -16.43 -3.85
C ARG A 322 -2.99 -15.85 -4.37
N PHE A 323 -3.57 -14.88 -3.65
CA PHE A 323 -4.78 -14.18 -4.06
C PHE A 323 -4.54 -13.40 -5.36
N ASP A 324 -3.43 -12.68 -5.43
CA ASP A 324 -3.07 -11.87 -6.61
C ASP A 324 -2.90 -12.73 -7.86
N VAL A 325 -2.30 -13.92 -7.72
CA VAL A 325 -2.14 -14.88 -8.82
C VAL A 325 -3.49 -15.43 -9.26
N SER A 326 -4.37 -15.82 -8.33
CA SER A 326 -5.71 -16.31 -8.70
C SER A 326 -6.52 -15.24 -9.41
N GLU A 327 -6.47 -13.99 -8.92
CA GLU A 327 -7.20 -12.87 -9.52
C GLU A 327 -6.63 -12.53 -10.91
N PHE A 328 -5.30 -12.41 -11.01
CA PHE A 328 -4.63 -12.05 -12.26
C PHE A 328 -4.76 -13.10 -13.37
N LEU A 329 -4.76 -14.38 -13.00
CA LEU A 329 -4.93 -15.50 -13.93
C LEU A 329 -6.40 -15.91 -14.11
N GLN A 330 -7.35 -15.24 -13.45
CA GLN A 330 -8.78 -15.57 -13.46
C GLN A 330 -9.07 -17.02 -13.05
N LEU A 331 -8.30 -17.52 -12.08
CA LEU A 331 -8.49 -18.85 -11.53
C LEU A 331 -9.56 -18.80 -10.44
N ALA A 332 -10.37 -19.86 -10.34
CA ALA A 332 -11.33 -19.99 -9.26
C ALA A 332 -10.63 -19.87 -7.89
N PRO A 333 -11.24 -19.19 -6.90
CA PRO A 333 -10.65 -19.07 -5.57
C PRO A 333 -10.39 -20.47 -5.03
N LEU A 334 -9.12 -20.77 -4.72
CA LEU A 334 -8.73 -22.08 -4.20
C LEU A 334 -9.51 -22.37 -2.91
N ALA A 335 -10.33 -23.43 -2.93
CA ALA A 335 -11.10 -23.88 -1.77
C ALA A 335 -10.18 -24.26 -0.61
N GLY A 336 -10.43 -23.69 0.58
CA GLY A 336 -9.60 -23.83 1.76
C GLY A 336 -8.47 -22.79 1.79
N GLY A 337 -8.29 -22.10 2.92
CA GLY A 337 -7.34 -20.98 3.06
C GLY A 337 -5.87 -21.31 2.78
N GLY A 338 -4.97 -20.36 3.09
CA GLY A 338 -3.52 -20.42 2.84
C GLY A 338 -2.86 -21.77 3.19
N CYS A 339 -1.65 -22.06 2.68
CA CYS A 339 -0.92 -23.31 2.98
C CYS A 339 -0.87 -23.63 4.48
N TRP A 340 -0.81 -22.60 5.33
CA TRP A 340 -0.84 -22.71 6.79
C TRP A 340 -2.15 -23.23 7.38
N ARG A 341 -3.31 -22.87 6.81
CA ARG A 341 -4.60 -23.42 7.27
C ARG A 341 -4.71 -24.91 7.01
N LYS A 342 -4.07 -25.41 5.95
CA LYS A 342 -4.00 -26.85 5.68
C LYS A 342 -3.14 -27.56 6.73
N CYS A 343 -2.07 -26.93 7.23
CA CYS A 343 -1.26 -27.46 8.32
C CYS A 343 -1.96 -27.43 9.67
N GLU A 344 -2.72 -26.37 10.01
CA GLU A 344 -3.52 -26.35 11.24
C GLU A 344 -4.65 -27.40 11.20
N MET A 345 -5.34 -27.55 10.06
CA MET A 345 -6.34 -28.61 9.90
C MET A 345 -5.73 -30.02 9.87
N ALA A 346 -4.47 -30.17 9.45
CA ALA A 346 -3.74 -31.44 9.50
C ALA A 346 -3.12 -31.74 10.88
N GLY A 347 -3.02 -30.74 11.77
CA GLY A 347 -2.47 -30.85 13.12
C GLY A 347 -3.51 -30.97 14.23
N CYS A 348 -4.78 -30.67 13.96
CA CYS A 348 -5.91 -30.89 14.86
C CYS A 348 -6.61 -32.24 14.61
N GLY A 349 -5.82 -33.29 14.36
CA GLY A 349 -6.26 -34.67 14.43
C GLY A 349 -6.15 -35.21 15.86
N GLY A 350 -7.18 -34.96 16.66
CA GLY A 350 -7.53 -35.72 17.88
C GLY A 350 -6.80 -35.33 19.18
N PRO A 351 -7.38 -35.66 20.35
CA PRO A 351 -8.53 -36.55 20.55
C PRO A 351 -9.91 -35.91 20.35
#